data_AF-A0A293MAZ5-F1
#
_entry.id   AF-A0A293MAZ5-F1
#
_cell.length_a   1.000
_cell.length_b   1.000
_cell.length_c   1.000
_cell.angle_alpha   90.00
_cell.angle_beta   90.00
_cell.angle_gamma   90.00
#
_symmetry.space_group_name_H-M   'P 1'
#
loop_
_entity.id
_entity.type
_entity.pdbx_description
1 polymer ?
#
loop_
_entity_poly.entity_id
_entity_poly.type
_entity_poly.pdbx_seq_one_letter_code
_entity_poly.pdbx_strand_id
1 'polypeptide(L)'
;MTNGTAYNEPTSLTKFKWEVKPYWKLRNRPTPSEPCIFSSDPFFIGENGYKARLEGRFHEDESEVFLGLYVHLQKGPNDDKLDWPFKKKCTFVLAHTKHEQRNLTFVLGDSFNAKEKRHLLDNFNRPKRAENDAVGIAKCISAGRMKQGGYVRNNTFHVSFITCDQ
;
A
#
# COMPACT_ATOMS: atom_id res chain seq x y z
N MET A 1 21.90 42.01 12.15
CA MET A 1 20.59 41.41 12.45
C MET A 1 20.37 40.29 11.45
N THR A 2 20.41 39.05 11.93
CA THR A 2 20.42 37.81 11.13
C THR A 2 19.02 37.44 10.65
N ASN A 3 18.80 37.51 9.34
CA ASN A 3 17.64 36.87 8.71
C ASN A 3 17.98 35.39 8.47
N GLY A 4 17.57 34.52 9.40
CA GLY A 4 17.57 33.07 9.20
C GLY A 4 16.33 32.67 8.42
N THR A 5 16.47 32.47 7.12
CA THR A 5 15.46 31.74 6.33
C THR A 5 15.45 30.29 6.80
N ALA A 6 14.35 29.86 7.40
CA ALA A 6 14.09 28.45 7.64
C ALA A 6 14.06 27.74 6.28
N TYR A 7 15.05 26.91 6.01
CA TYR A 7 15.02 25.97 4.90
C TYR A 7 13.94 24.95 5.23
N ASN A 8 12.79 25.03 4.55
CA ASN A 8 11.85 23.91 4.50
C ASN A 8 12.58 22.79 3.74
N GLU A 9 13.04 21.76 4.44
CA GLU A 9 13.51 20.55 3.78
C GLU A 9 12.40 20.02 2.88
N PRO A 10 12.70 19.62 1.63
CA PRO A 10 11.71 18.97 0.79
C PRO A 10 11.30 17.66 1.46
N THR A 11 10.01 17.52 1.78
CA THR A 11 9.41 16.26 2.21
C THR A 11 9.84 15.15 1.25
N SER A 12 10.58 14.15 1.73
CA SER A 12 11.08 13.09 0.85
C SER A 12 9.90 12.23 0.38
N LEU A 13 9.51 12.42 -0.89
CA LEU A 13 8.42 11.66 -1.50
C LEU A 13 9.01 10.46 -2.24
N THR A 14 8.69 9.26 -1.78
CA THR A 14 8.98 8.02 -2.52
C THR A 14 7.70 7.48 -3.13
N LYS A 15 7.77 7.05 -4.39
CA LYS A 15 6.64 6.43 -5.10
C LYS A 15 7.08 5.13 -5.76
N PHE A 16 6.45 4.03 -5.37
CA PHE A 16 6.54 2.75 -6.05
C PHE A 16 5.30 2.54 -6.93
N LYS A 17 5.47 2.05 -8.15
CA LYS A 17 4.36 1.73 -9.08
C LYS A 17 4.28 0.22 -9.25
N TRP A 18 3.08 -0.32 -9.09
CA TRP A 18 2.79 -1.74 -9.18
C TRP A 18 1.74 -2.00 -10.25
N GLU A 19 2.11 -2.79 -11.25
CA GLU A 19 1.19 -3.32 -12.26
C GLU A 19 0.67 -4.68 -11.81
N VAL A 20 -0.65 -4.86 -11.80
CA VAL A 20 -1.29 -6.11 -11.38
C VAL A 20 -2.08 -6.72 -12.52
N LYS A 21 -1.71 -7.95 -12.89
CA LYS A 21 -2.33 -8.76 -13.94
C LYS A 21 -2.15 -10.27 -13.64
N PRO A 22 -3.04 -11.15 -14.13
CA PRO A 22 -4.30 -10.87 -14.81
C PRO A 22 -5.47 -10.60 -13.84
N TYR A 23 -6.09 -9.42 -13.92
CA TYR A 23 -7.20 -9.00 -13.05
C TYR A 23 -8.35 -10.02 -12.97
N TRP A 24 -8.80 -10.56 -14.10
CA TRP A 24 -9.94 -11.49 -14.13
C TRP A 24 -9.65 -12.76 -13.33
N LYS A 25 -8.42 -13.28 -13.37
CA LYS A 25 -8.05 -14.49 -12.64
C LYS A 25 -8.06 -14.22 -11.15
N LEU A 26 -7.48 -13.09 -10.74
CA LEU A 26 -7.36 -12.71 -9.34
C LEU A 26 -8.73 -12.41 -8.72
N ARG A 27 -9.61 -11.68 -9.42
CA ARG A 27 -10.93 -11.30 -8.89
C ARG A 27 -11.93 -12.47 -8.82
N ASN A 28 -11.70 -13.55 -9.57
CA ASN A 28 -12.55 -14.75 -9.61
C ASN A 28 -12.10 -15.87 -8.69
N ARG A 29 -10.89 -15.78 -8.14
CA ARG A 29 -10.31 -16.83 -7.31
C ARG A 29 -10.76 -16.83 -5.85
N PRO A 30 -11.15 -15.71 -5.19
CA PRO A 30 -11.52 -15.79 -3.78
C PRO A 30 -12.79 -16.62 -3.60
N THR A 31 -12.91 -17.18 -2.40
CA THR A 31 -14.11 -17.86 -1.89
C THR A 31 -14.57 -17.14 -0.62
N PRO A 32 -15.76 -17.49 -0.06
CA PRO A 32 -16.20 -16.91 1.21
C PRO A 32 -15.24 -17.15 2.39
N SER A 33 -14.43 -18.21 2.34
CA SER A 33 -13.49 -18.57 3.41
C SER A 33 -12.03 -18.21 3.11
N GLU A 34 -11.67 -17.96 1.85
CA GLU A 34 -10.29 -17.79 1.43
C GLU A 34 -10.11 -16.62 0.43
N PRO A 35 -9.29 -15.61 0.76
CA PRO A 35 -8.98 -14.52 -0.16
C PRO A 35 -8.00 -14.98 -1.27
N CYS A 36 -8.11 -14.38 -2.44
CA CYS A 36 -7.05 -14.45 -3.45
C CYS A 36 -5.96 -13.43 -3.12
N ILE A 37 -4.81 -13.91 -2.64
CA ILE A 37 -3.63 -13.11 -2.30
C ILE A 37 -2.66 -13.04 -3.47
N PHE A 38 -2.10 -11.85 -3.74
CA PHE A 38 -1.07 -11.60 -4.75
C PHE A 38 -0.12 -10.51 -4.26
N SER A 39 1.13 -10.50 -4.74
CA SER A 39 2.18 -9.61 -4.22
C SER A 39 2.95 -8.91 -5.33
N SER A 40 3.53 -7.75 -5.01
CA SER A 40 4.57 -7.14 -5.83
C SER A 40 5.92 -7.78 -5.58
N ASP A 41 6.89 -7.49 -6.45
CA ASP A 41 8.30 -7.68 -6.10
C ASP A 41 8.67 -6.76 -4.92
N PRO A 42 9.68 -7.14 -4.12
CA PRO A 42 10.25 -6.25 -3.12
C PRO A 42 10.82 -4.97 -3.72
N PHE A 43 10.72 -3.87 -3.00
CA PHE A 43 11.24 -2.56 -3.36
C PHE A 43 11.79 -1.84 -2.12
N PHE A 44 12.48 -0.72 -2.34
CA PHE A 44 13.00 0.13 -1.28
C PHE A 44 12.21 1.43 -1.18
N ILE A 45 11.91 1.83 0.06
CA ILE A 45 11.28 3.10 0.40
C ILE A 45 12.38 4.11 0.71
N GLY A 46 12.80 4.88 -0.31
CA GLY A 46 13.91 5.84 -0.25
C GLY A 46 15.24 5.22 -0.67
N GLU A 47 16.21 6.09 -0.97
CA GLU A 47 17.59 5.67 -1.26
C GLU A 47 18.22 5.09 0.01
N ASN A 48 18.78 3.87 -0.08
CA ASN A 48 19.24 3.10 1.09
C ASN A 48 18.18 2.93 2.20
N GLY A 49 16.90 2.96 1.84
CA GLY A 49 15.80 2.98 2.79
C GLY A 49 15.25 1.61 3.20
N TYR A 50 14.01 1.63 3.70
CA TYR A 50 13.30 0.44 4.19
C TYR A 50 12.97 -0.51 3.04
N LYS A 51 13.22 -1.80 3.22
CA LYS A 51 12.77 -2.81 2.26
C LYS A 51 11.29 -3.14 2.51
N ALA A 52 10.49 -3.20 1.46
CA ALA A 52 9.08 -3.51 1.55
C ALA A 52 8.57 -4.33 0.36
N ARG A 53 7.40 -4.94 0.48
CA ARG A 53 6.61 -5.44 -0.66
C ARG A 53 5.15 -5.07 -0.47
N LEU A 54 4.41 -4.96 -1.58
CA LEU A 54 2.97 -4.79 -1.54
C LEU A 54 2.27 -6.14 -1.61
N GLU A 55 1.12 -6.21 -0.98
CA GLU A 55 0.19 -7.33 -1.08
C GLU A 55 -1.20 -6.80 -1.41
N GLY A 56 -1.84 -7.45 -2.37
CA GLY A 56 -3.23 -7.23 -2.71
C GLY A 56 -4.04 -8.47 -2.35
N ARG A 57 -5.26 -8.25 -1.87
CA ARG A 57 -6.20 -9.32 -1.56
C ARG A 57 -7.52 -9.03 -2.25
N PHE A 58 -7.98 -9.95 -3.10
CA PHE A 58 -9.40 -10.01 -3.40
C PHE A 58 -10.06 -10.93 -2.38
N HIS A 59 -11.15 -10.49 -1.75
CA HIS A 59 -11.91 -11.28 -0.79
C HIS A 59 -13.40 -11.05 -1.01
N GLU A 60 -14.20 -12.07 -0.72
CA GLU A 60 -15.65 -11.99 -0.80
C GLU A 60 -16.22 -11.43 0.52
N ASP A 61 -17.21 -10.54 0.39
CA ASP A 61 -17.95 -9.93 1.49
C ASP A 61 -19.36 -9.61 0.99
N GLU A 62 -20.36 -10.22 1.63
CA GLU A 62 -21.79 -10.04 1.31
C GLU A 62 -22.12 -10.16 -0.19
N SER A 63 -21.52 -11.16 -0.88
CA SER A 63 -21.67 -11.42 -2.34
C SER A 63 -20.97 -10.43 -3.27
N GLU A 64 -20.22 -9.47 -2.75
CA GLU A 64 -19.30 -8.64 -3.53
C GLU A 64 -17.85 -9.07 -3.30
N VAL A 65 -16.98 -8.85 -4.30
CA VAL A 65 -15.54 -9.07 -4.17
C VAL A 65 -14.86 -7.73 -4.00
N PHE A 66 -14.11 -7.55 -2.91
CA PHE A 66 -13.38 -6.31 -2.60
C PHE A 66 -11.88 -6.48 -2.76
N LEU A 67 -11.24 -5.43 -3.28
CA LEU A 67 -9.79 -5.26 -3.22
C LEU A 67 -9.39 -4.67 -1.87
N GLY A 68 -8.49 -5.35 -1.18
CA GLY A 68 -7.69 -4.81 -0.09
C GLY A 68 -6.24 -4.63 -0.50
N LEU A 69 -5.59 -3.61 0.04
CA LEU A 69 -4.20 -3.25 -0.25
C LEU A 69 -3.39 -3.15 1.05
N TYR A 70 -2.24 -3.81 1.05
CA TYR A 70 -1.39 -3.99 2.22
C TYR A 70 0.08 -3.78 1.86
N VAL A 71 0.87 -3.43 2.87
CA VAL A 71 2.33 -3.35 2.79
C VAL A 71 2.94 -4.25 3.86
N HIS A 72 4.04 -4.90 3.50
CA HIS A 72 4.92 -5.58 4.43
C HIS A 72 6.24 -4.83 4.51
N LEU A 73 6.72 -4.56 5.73
CA LEU A 73 8.13 -4.22 5.94
C LEU A 73 8.93 -5.51 6.00
N GLN A 74 9.98 -5.58 5.19
CA GLN A 74 10.86 -6.73 5.09
C GLN A 74 12.22 -6.40 5.72
N LYS A 75 12.91 -7.43 6.21
CA LYS A 75 14.28 -7.26 6.70
C LYS A 75 15.17 -6.80 5.55
N GLY A 76 15.79 -5.64 5.73
CA GLY A 76 16.64 -4.98 4.74
C GLY A 76 18.11 -4.95 5.16
N PRO A 77 19.03 -4.72 4.20
CA PRO A 77 20.45 -4.55 4.50
C PRO A 77 20.76 -3.26 5.26
N ASN A 78 19.84 -2.28 5.27
CA ASN A 78 20.03 -0.98 5.88
C ASN A 78 19.36 -0.85 7.26
N ASP A 79 18.68 -1.89 7.77
CA ASP A 79 17.82 -1.81 8.96
C ASP A 79 18.53 -1.29 10.22
N ASP A 80 19.85 -1.48 10.35
CA ASP A 80 20.65 -0.98 11.48
C ASP A 80 20.87 0.54 11.46
N LYS A 81 20.66 1.19 10.31
CA LYS A 81 20.86 2.63 10.10
C LYS A 81 19.56 3.41 9.99
N LEU A 82 18.42 2.71 9.97
CA LEU A 82 17.10 3.30 9.81
C LEU A 82 16.45 3.55 11.16
N ASP A 83 15.64 4.60 11.23
CA ASP A 83 14.83 4.88 12.40
C ASP A 83 13.72 3.84 12.57
N TRP A 84 13.45 3.46 13.82
CA TRP A 84 12.34 2.57 14.14
C TRP A 84 11.52 3.13 15.31
N PRO A 85 10.19 2.98 15.31
CA PRO A 85 9.37 2.38 14.24
C PRO A 85 9.34 3.22 12.96
N PHE A 86 8.91 2.62 11.85
CA PHE A 86 8.65 3.30 10.59
C PHE A 86 7.53 4.33 10.77
N LYS A 87 7.81 5.61 10.46
CA LYS A 87 6.89 6.75 10.73
C LYS A 87 6.36 7.46 9.48
N LYS A 88 6.81 7.10 8.28
CA LYS A 88 6.38 7.80 7.06
C LYS A 88 4.88 7.59 6.83
N LYS A 89 4.19 8.63 6.36
CA LYS A 89 2.78 8.53 5.97
C LYS A 89 2.69 7.67 4.71
N CYS A 90 1.87 6.62 4.73
CA CYS A 90 1.68 5.70 3.61
C CYS A 90 0.35 5.93 2.91
N THR A 91 0.38 5.98 1.57
CA THR A 91 -0.80 6.18 0.73
C THR A 91 -0.78 5.20 -0.43
N PHE A 92 -1.87 4.44 -0.60
CA PHE A 92 -2.13 3.69 -1.82
C PHE A 92 -2.93 4.54 -2.79
N VAL A 93 -2.60 4.47 -4.08
CA VAL A 93 -3.33 5.17 -5.14
C VAL A 93 -3.70 4.17 -6.23
N LEU A 94 -4.99 3.91 -6.43
CA LEU A 94 -5.49 3.14 -7.55
C LEU A 94 -5.66 4.06 -8.76
N ALA A 95 -4.89 3.80 -9.82
CA ALA A 95 -4.87 4.66 -10.99
C ALA A 95 -6.09 4.43 -11.89
N HIS A 96 -6.77 5.52 -12.26
CA HIS A 96 -7.77 5.48 -13.33
C HIS A 96 -7.06 5.42 -14.69
N THR A 97 -7.57 4.60 -15.61
CA THR A 97 -6.85 4.23 -16.85
C THR A 97 -6.71 5.36 -17.87
N LYS A 98 -7.44 6.47 -17.69
CA LYS A 98 -7.44 7.63 -18.61
C LYS A 98 -7.35 9.01 -17.95
N HIS A 99 -7.59 9.10 -16.64
CA HIS A 99 -7.92 10.38 -15.99
C HIS A 99 -7.31 10.41 -14.58
N GLU A 100 -6.11 10.95 -14.45
CA GLU A 100 -5.38 10.95 -13.17
C GLU A 100 -6.12 11.65 -12.03
N GLN A 101 -6.93 12.67 -12.35
CA GLN A 101 -7.79 13.36 -11.38
C GLN A 101 -8.89 12.47 -10.79
N ARG A 102 -9.12 11.28 -11.37
CA ARG A 102 -10.07 10.27 -10.89
C ARG A 102 -9.36 9.12 -10.16
N ASN A 103 -8.07 9.23 -9.91
CA ASN A 103 -7.37 8.25 -9.09
C ASN A 103 -8.02 8.16 -7.71
N LEU A 104 -8.13 6.94 -7.18
CA LEU A 104 -8.63 6.73 -5.83
C LEU A 104 -7.45 6.65 -4.86
N THR A 105 -7.56 7.35 -3.75
CA THR A 105 -6.50 7.47 -2.75
C THR A 105 -6.96 6.82 -1.45
N PHE A 106 -6.12 5.97 -0.89
CA PHE A 106 -6.35 5.27 0.36
C PHE A 106 -5.17 5.52 1.30
N VAL A 107 -5.38 6.38 2.28
CA VAL A 107 -4.35 6.73 3.27
C VAL A 107 -4.38 5.71 4.40
N LEU A 108 -3.22 5.10 4.67
CA LEU A 108 -3.10 4.09 5.71
C LEU A 108 -3.27 4.72 7.09
N GLY A 109 -4.16 4.16 7.91
CA GLY A 109 -4.42 4.61 9.29
C GLY A 109 -5.60 5.57 9.46
N ASP A 110 -6.05 6.27 8.41
CA ASP A 110 -7.11 7.30 8.51
C ASP A 110 -8.46 6.76 9.00
N SER A 111 -8.78 5.50 8.64
CA SER A 111 -10.06 4.85 9.00
C SER A 111 -9.90 3.64 9.92
N PHE A 112 -8.76 3.52 10.61
CA PHE A 112 -8.49 2.36 11.44
C PHE A 112 -9.22 2.44 12.79
N ASN A 113 -9.84 1.32 13.18
CA ASN A 113 -10.31 1.10 14.54
C ASN A 113 -9.13 0.84 15.50
N ALA A 114 -9.40 0.74 16.81
CA ALA A 114 -8.34 0.58 17.82
C ALA A 114 -7.47 -0.67 17.63
N LYS A 115 -8.06 -1.78 17.17
CA LYS A 115 -7.33 -3.03 16.88
C LYS A 115 -6.43 -2.85 15.66
N GLU A 116 -6.93 -2.24 14.60
CA GLU A 116 -6.16 -1.97 13.38
C GLU A 116 -5.01 -0.97 13.63
N LYS A 117 -5.24 0.06 14.45
CA LYS A 117 -4.19 0.99 14.88
C LYS A 117 -3.10 0.27 15.66
N ARG A 118 -3.47 -0.61 16.61
CA ARG A 118 -2.50 -1.42 17.35
C ARG A 118 -1.71 -2.34 16.41
N HIS A 119 -2.39 -3.02 15.49
CA HIS A 119 -1.76 -3.89 14.50
C HIS A 119 -0.75 -3.13 13.62
N LEU A 120 -1.06 -1.90 13.22
CA LEU A 120 -0.14 -1.02 12.50
C LEU A 120 1.10 -0.69 13.35
N LEU A 121 0.90 -0.27 14.60
CA LEU A 121 2.00 0.08 15.50
C LEU A 121 2.93 -1.10 15.77
N ASP A 122 2.37 -2.30 15.94
CA ASP A 122 3.13 -3.52 16.21
C ASP A 122 3.97 -3.92 14.99
N ASN A 123 3.43 -3.77 13.77
CA ASN A 123 4.04 -4.23 12.53
C ASN A 123 4.88 -3.17 11.78
N PHE A 124 4.94 -1.94 12.30
CA PHE A 124 5.85 -0.91 11.78
C PHE A 124 7.17 -0.84 12.57
N ASN A 125 7.38 -1.75 13.51
CA ASN A 125 8.68 -1.95 14.17
C ASN A 125 9.69 -2.64 13.25
N ARG A 126 10.97 -2.65 13.64
CA ARG A 126 12.03 -3.34 12.90
C ARG A 126 11.71 -4.83 12.72
N PRO A 127 11.74 -5.37 11.48
CA PRO A 127 11.53 -6.80 11.24
C PRO A 127 12.49 -7.68 12.02
N LYS A 128 11.93 -8.56 12.86
CA LYS A 128 12.70 -9.59 13.60
C LYS A 128 12.85 -10.88 12.79
N ARG A 129 11.97 -11.09 11.80
CA ARG A 129 11.96 -12.22 10.86
C ARG A 129 12.22 -11.72 9.45
N ALA A 130 11.94 -12.52 8.43
CA ALA A 130 12.06 -12.12 7.03
C ALA A 130 11.21 -10.87 6.71
N GLU A 131 10.01 -10.79 7.31
CA GLU A 131 9.10 -9.65 7.19
C GLU A 131 8.15 -9.58 8.39
N ASN A 132 7.53 -8.41 8.58
CA ASN A 132 6.41 -8.21 9.49
C ASN A 132 5.09 -8.61 8.83
N ASP A 133 4.02 -8.71 9.63
CA ASP A 133 2.69 -8.98 9.12
C ASP A 133 2.19 -7.81 8.25
N ALA A 134 1.28 -8.13 7.34
CA ALA A 134 0.69 -7.16 6.44
C ALA A 134 -0.08 -6.09 7.22
N VAL A 135 0.15 -4.82 6.90
CA VAL A 135 -0.67 -3.69 7.37
C VAL A 135 -1.31 -3.02 6.18
N GLY A 136 -2.62 -2.79 6.22
CA GLY A 136 -3.34 -2.34 5.03
C GLY A 136 -4.81 -2.02 5.28
N ILE A 137 -5.52 -1.75 4.20
CA ILE A 137 -6.93 -1.41 4.20
C ILE A 137 -7.67 -2.55 3.52
N ALA A 138 -8.57 -3.20 4.26
CA ALA A 138 -9.24 -4.40 3.77
C ALA A 138 -10.22 -4.10 2.62
N LYS A 139 -11.09 -3.09 2.78
CA LYS A 139 -12.13 -2.75 1.80
C LYS A 139 -11.81 -1.42 1.10
N CYS A 140 -10.89 -1.42 0.14
CA CYS A 140 -10.58 -0.22 -0.65
C CYS A 140 -11.68 0.07 -1.70
N ILE A 141 -12.01 -0.91 -2.53
CA ILE A 141 -13.01 -0.78 -3.61
C ILE A 141 -13.51 -2.16 -4.05
N SER A 142 -14.78 -2.26 -4.46
CA SER A 142 -15.30 -3.51 -5.04
C SER A 142 -14.78 -3.73 -6.46
N ALA A 143 -14.54 -4.99 -6.83
CA ALA A 143 -14.12 -5.42 -8.16
C ALA A 143 -15.13 -4.97 -9.25
N GLY A 144 -16.43 -4.95 -8.92
CA GLY A 144 -17.46 -4.38 -9.79
C GLY A 144 -17.18 -2.92 -10.14
N ARG A 145 -16.94 -2.08 -9.11
CA ARG A 145 -16.61 -0.66 -9.27
C ARG A 145 -15.26 -0.43 -9.93
N MET A 146 -14.26 -1.29 -9.71
CA MET A 146 -12.98 -1.19 -10.43
C MET A 146 -13.18 -1.32 -11.94
N LYS A 147 -13.99 -2.30 -12.37
CA LYS A 147 -14.27 -2.57 -13.79
C LYS A 147 -15.13 -1.47 -14.41
N GLN A 148 -16.25 -1.13 -13.77
CA GLN A 148 -17.20 -0.12 -14.28
C GLN A 148 -16.62 1.31 -14.22
N GLY A 149 -15.79 1.59 -13.22
CA GLY A 149 -15.22 2.91 -12.95
C GLY A 149 -13.93 3.22 -13.73
N GLY A 150 -13.51 2.37 -14.67
CA GLY A 150 -12.37 2.66 -15.54
C GLY A 150 -10.99 2.47 -14.89
N TYR A 151 -10.87 1.67 -13.83
CA TYR A 151 -9.59 1.36 -13.16
C TYR A 151 -8.91 0.11 -13.72
N VAL A 152 -9.64 -0.69 -14.50
CA VAL A 152 -9.12 -1.90 -15.17
C VAL A 152 -9.13 -1.68 -16.68
N ARG A 153 -7.99 -1.92 -17.32
CA ARG A 153 -7.86 -1.93 -18.79
C ARG A 153 -6.94 -3.07 -19.21
N ASN A 154 -7.28 -3.77 -20.29
CA ASN A 154 -6.49 -4.90 -20.80
C ASN A 154 -6.14 -5.91 -19.69
N ASN A 155 -7.15 -6.24 -18.86
CA ASN A 155 -7.01 -7.21 -17.77
C ASN A 155 -5.94 -6.83 -16.71
N THR A 156 -5.68 -5.53 -16.57
CA THR A 156 -4.60 -4.98 -15.75
C THR A 156 -5.12 -3.77 -14.97
N PHE A 157 -4.64 -3.58 -13.75
CA PHE A 157 -4.80 -2.35 -12.98
C PHE A 157 -3.47 -1.93 -12.36
N HIS A 158 -3.35 -0.66 -11.96
CA HIS A 158 -2.11 -0.11 -11.43
C HIS A 158 -2.34 0.52 -10.06
N VAL A 159 -1.46 0.20 -9.12
CA VAL A 159 -1.43 0.77 -7.78
C VAL A 159 -0.13 1.53 -7.62
N SER A 160 -0.16 2.74 -7.09
CA SER A 160 1.03 3.40 -6.58
C SER A 160 1.04 3.33 -5.05
N PHE A 161 2.19 3.05 -4.47
CA PHE A 161 2.42 3.22 -3.04
C PHE A 161 3.32 4.43 -2.85
N ILE A 162 2.81 5.43 -2.13
CA ILE A 162 3.46 6.71 -1.91
C ILE A 162 3.76 6.82 -0.41
N THR A 163 5.00 7.19 -0.10
CA THR A 163 5.40 7.54 1.26
C THR A 163 5.95 8.96 1.28
N CYS A 164 5.58 9.72 2.30
CA CYS A 164 6.18 11.02 2.57
C CYS A 164 6.56 11.13 4.05
N ASP A 165 7.55 11.95 4.34
CA ASP A 165 7.83 12.35 5.73
C ASP A 165 6.62 13.07 6.33
N GLN A 166 6.43 12.92 7.63
CA GLN A 166 5.37 13.61 8.39
C GLN A 166 5.82 15.01 8.80
#